data_AF-A0A2R6M2P5-F1
#
_entry.id   AF-A0A2R6M2P5-F1
#
_cell.length_a   1.000
_cell.length_b   1.000
_cell.length_c   1.000
_cell.angle_alpha   90.00
_cell.angle_beta   90.00
_cell.angle_gamma   90.00
#
_symmetry.space_group_name_H-M   'P 1'
#
loop_
_entity.id
_entity.type
_entity.pdbx_description
1 polymer ?
#
loop_
_entity_poly.entity_id
_entity_poly.type
_entity_poly.pdbx_seq_one_letter_code
_entity_poly.pdbx_strand_id
1 'polypeptide(L)'
;MDRDETEPHESVATHLELPNPVDTHQFTFVGLHYNPVGHAPPGIYTIPHFDFHFYVVGEDLVEGIGPGPGIATYEVPDRQIPEGYVFENPRLIVPEMGEHLLDETAPEFGDGEFTHTYVYGAYDPGIDPEKPSGTKEVEMQGETQELPVFEGDGEGQLHFVEAMVTNEFMTGLGEGVTTDVATPEAFQTEGHYPTAYSVTPNESGATVSIEGFEAFPGTAE
;
A
#
# COMPACT_ATOMS: atom_id res chain seq x y z
N MET A 1 -23.78 -20.49 3.43
CA MET A 1 -23.53 -20.65 1.98
C MET A 1 -22.36 -21.58 1.87
N ASP A 2 -22.56 -22.75 1.27
CA ASP A 2 -21.50 -23.73 1.01
C ASP A 2 -20.44 -23.03 0.15
N ARG A 3 -19.22 -22.91 0.68
CA ARG A 3 -18.09 -22.29 -0.02
C ARG A 3 -17.57 -23.27 -1.07
N ASP A 4 -17.33 -22.80 -2.27
CA ASP A 4 -16.73 -23.58 -3.34
C ASP A 4 -15.25 -23.85 -2.98
N GLU A 5 -14.89 -25.12 -2.73
CA GLU A 5 -13.53 -25.55 -2.37
C GLU A 5 -12.51 -25.37 -3.51
N THR A 6 -12.93 -24.80 -4.66
CA THR A 6 -12.07 -24.57 -5.83
C THR A 6 -11.53 -23.14 -5.94
N GLU A 7 -12.02 -22.18 -5.13
CA GLU A 7 -11.50 -20.82 -5.12
C GLU A 7 -10.25 -20.71 -4.22
N PRO A 8 -9.21 -19.94 -4.60
CA PRO A 8 -8.06 -19.72 -3.73
C PRO A 8 -8.51 -19.17 -2.38
N HIS A 9 -7.93 -19.65 -1.29
CA HIS A 9 -8.23 -19.17 0.06
C HIS A 9 -7.03 -18.50 0.72
N GLU A 10 -5.85 -18.68 0.17
CA GLU A 10 -4.61 -18.08 0.63
C GLU A 10 -4.25 -16.91 -0.27
N SER A 11 -3.77 -15.82 0.33
CA SER A 11 -3.23 -14.71 -0.45
C SER A 11 -2.01 -15.17 -1.25
N VAL A 12 -1.86 -14.63 -2.45
CA VAL A 12 -0.72 -14.90 -3.33
C VAL A 12 -0.06 -13.56 -3.65
N ALA A 13 1.25 -13.49 -3.43
CA ALA A 13 2.07 -12.33 -3.74
C ALA A 13 3.12 -12.68 -4.79
N THR A 14 3.46 -11.72 -5.65
CA THR A 14 4.59 -11.81 -6.58
C THR A 14 5.15 -10.43 -6.87
N HIS A 15 6.47 -10.36 -7.07
CA HIS A 15 7.12 -9.20 -7.65
C HIS A 15 7.22 -9.32 -9.17
N LEU A 16 7.05 -8.19 -9.85
CA LEU A 16 7.10 -8.05 -11.29
C LEU A 16 8.17 -7.00 -11.62
N GLU A 17 9.18 -7.42 -12.39
CA GLU A 17 10.19 -6.51 -12.92
C GLU A 17 9.56 -5.55 -13.94
N LEU A 18 9.97 -4.28 -13.87
CA LEU A 18 9.56 -3.29 -14.87
C LEU A 18 10.36 -3.49 -16.19
N PRO A 19 9.70 -3.40 -17.35
CA PRO A 19 10.33 -3.70 -18.63
C PRO A 19 11.36 -2.65 -19.06
N ASN A 20 12.58 -3.10 -19.37
CA ASN A 20 13.62 -2.28 -20.00
C ASN A 20 13.39 -2.24 -21.54
N PRO A 21 13.40 -1.07 -22.23
CA PRO A 21 13.86 0.26 -21.79
C PRO A 21 12.71 1.29 -21.63
N VAL A 22 11.67 0.97 -20.89
CA VAL A 22 10.62 1.95 -20.56
C VAL A 22 11.16 2.92 -19.50
N ASP A 23 10.81 4.20 -19.61
CA ASP A 23 11.04 5.15 -18.52
C ASP A 23 10.11 4.81 -17.37
N THR A 24 10.68 4.35 -16.26
CA THR A 24 9.93 3.94 -15.05
C THR A 24 9.83 5.07 -14.04
N HIS A 25 10.29 6.28 -14.37
CA HIS A 25 10.44 7.37 -13.41
C HIS A 25 11.31 6.92 -12.21
N GLN A 26 10.76 6.92 -11.01
CA GLN A 26 11.47 6.51 -9.79
C GLN A 26 11.07 5.10 -9.35
N PHE A 27 10.16 4.45 -10.08
CA PHE A 27 9.66 3.13 -9.74
C PHE A 27 10.64 2.04 -10.15
N THR A 28 10.82 1.06 -9.27
CA THR A 28 11.84 0.02 -9.35
C THR A 28 11.24 -1.33 -9.75
N PHE A 29 10.13 -1.72 -9.14
CA PHE A 29 9.37 -2.94 -9.42
C PHE A 29 7.92 -2.80 -8.97
N VAL A 30 7.09 -3.78 -9.31
CA VAL A 30 5.67 -3.84 -8.91
C VAL A 30 5.43 -5.08 -8.04
N GLY A 31 4.83 -4.89 -6.87
CA GLY A 31 4.27 -5.98 -6.07
C GLY A 31 2.80 -6.20 -6.44
N LEU A 32 2.42 -7.45 -6.72
CA LEU A 32 1.04 -7.84 -6.99
C LEU A 32 0.58 -8.83 -5.93
N HIS A 33 -0.43 -8.45 -5.15
CA HIS A 33 -1.06 -9.32 -4.17
C HIS A 33 -2.49 -9.61 -4.60
N TYR A 34 -2.88 -10.88 -4.53
CA TYR A 34 -4.28 -11.29 -4.63
C TYR A 34 -4.76 -11.75 -3.26
N ASN A 35 -5.81 -11.12 -2.75
CA ASN A 35 -6.37 -11.34 -1.42
C ASN A 35 -7.78 -11.94 -1.55
N PRO A 36 -7.93 -13.26 -1.72
CA PRO A 36 -9.22 -13.88 -2.04
C PRO A 36 -10.26 -13.84 -0.91
N VAL A 37 -9.82 -13.54 0.32
CA VAL A 37 -10.70 -13.39 1.49
C VAL A 37 -10.62 -11.99 2.09
N GLY A 38 -9.88 -11.08 1.43
CA GLY A 38 -9.52 -9.78 1.95
C GLY A 38 -8.46 -9.83 3.08
N HIS A 39 -8.17 -8.67 3.65
CA HIS A 39 -7.27 -8.51 4.80
C HIS A 39 -7.75 -7.40 5.74
N ALA A 40 -6.99 -7.15 6.81
CA ALA A 40 -7.26 -6.07 7.76
C ALA A 40 -7.17 -4.69 7.07
N PRO A 41 -7.88 -3.65 7.54
CA PRO A 41 -8.66 -3.60 8.78
C PRO A 41 -9.99 -4.38 8.75
N PRO A 42 -10.45 -4.94 9.88
CA PRO A 42 -11.72 -5.67 9.94
C PRO A 42 -12.91 -4.84 9.48
N GLY A 43 -13.71 -5.40 8.58
CA GLY A 43 -14.90 -4.77 8.02
C GLY A 43 -14.63 -3.76 6.90
N ILE A 44 -13.36 -3.49 6.58
CA ILE A 44 -12.97 -2.54 5.53
C ILE A 44 -12.54 -3.33 4.28
N TYR A 45 -11.35 -3.93 4.26
CA TYR A 45 -10.81 -4.64 3.11
C TYR A 45 -11.11 -6.15 3.14
N THR A 46 -12.33 -6.53 3.54
CA THR A 46 -12.68 -7.93 3.85
C THR A 46 -13.35 -8.72 2.71
N ILE A 47 -13.15 -8.29 1.46
CA ILE A 47 -13.70 -8.94 0.26
C ILE A 47 -12.59 -9.22 -0.75
N PRO A 48 -12.80 -10.09 -1.75
CA PRO A 48 -11.76 -10.42 -2.73
C PRO A 48 -11.27 -9.20 -3.53
N HIS A 49 -9.97 -8.94 -3.50
CA HIS A 49 -9.35 -7.82 -4.21
C HIS A 49 -7.89 -8.09 -4.57
N PHE A 50 -7.34 -7.21 -5.41
CA PHE A 50 -5.93 -7.14 -5.75
C PHE A 50 -5.31 -5.86 -5.23
N ASP A 51 -4.04 -5.96 -4.86
CA ASP A 51 -3.22 -4.85 -4.41
C ASP A 51 -2.07 -4.68 -5.41
N PHE A 52 -1.96 -3.49 -5.99
CA PHE A 52 -0.93 -3.16 -6.98
C PHE A 52 0.04 -2.15 -6.36
N HIS A 53 1.13 -2.66 -5.80
CA HIS A 53 2.16 -1.85 -5.15
C HIS A 53 3.20 -1.40 -6.17
N PHE A 54 3.41 -0.10 -6.29
CA PHE A 54 4.45 0.48 -7.13
C PHE A 54 5.55 1.05 -6.23
N TYR A 55 6.67 0.35 -6.13
CA TYR A 55 7.76 0.69 -5.21
C TYR A 55 8.74 1.68 -5.82
N VAL A 56 9.23 2.60 -5.00
CA VAL A 56 10.27 3.61 -5.34
C VAL A 56 11.59 3.36 -4.60
N VAL A 57 11.71 2.18 -4.00
CA VAL A 57 12.89 1.67 -3.27
C VAL A 57 13.31 0.33 -3.86
N GLY A 58 14.51 -0.16 -3.54
CA GLY A 58 14.99 -1.45 -4.06
C GLY A 58 14.21 -2.63 -3.50
N GLU A 59 14.05 -3.68 -4.32
CA GLU A 59 13.40 -4.95 -3.94
C GLU A 59 14.05 -5.59 -2.69
N ASP A 60 15.38 -5.56 -2.59
CA ASP A 60 16.12 -6.05 -1.41
C ASP A 60 15.68 -5.37 -0.10
N LEU A 61 15.32 -4.08 -0.14
CA LEU A 61 14.83 -3.37 1.05
C LEU A 61 13.45 -3.89 1.43
N VAL A 62 12.58 -4.06 0.44
CA VAL A 62 11.19 -4.50 0.61
C VAL A 62 11.13 -5.93 1.14
N GLU A 63 11.88 -6.86 0.54
CA GLU A 63 12.02 -8.23 1.06
C GLU A 63 12.60 -8.28 2.48
N GLY A 64 13.34 -7.25 2.88
CA GLY A 64 13.88 -7.09 4.22
C GLY A 64 12.86 -6.65 5.27
N ILE A 65 11.71 -6.09 4.88
CA ILE A 65 10.67 -5.67 5.83
C ILE A 65 9.97 -6.92 6.37
N GLY A 66 10.29 -7.33 7.61
CA GLY A 66 9.72 -8.56 8.19
C GLY A 66 10.57 -9.11 9.34
N PRO A 67 10.39 -10.37 9.77
CA PRO A 67 9.60 -11.45 9.15
C PRO A 67 8.11 -11.50 9.56
N GLY A 68 7.64 -10.55 10.36
CA GLY A 68 6.25 -10.48 10.82
C GLY A 68 5.84 -9.04 11.11
N PRO A 69 4.56 -8.80 11.44
CA PRO A 69 4.11 -7.45 11.69
C PRO A 69 4.82 -6.83 12.90
N GLY A 70 5.11 -5.54 12.82
CA GLY A 70 5.70 -4.75 13.89
C GLY A 70 4.91 -3.48 14.17
N ILE A 71 5.39 -2.68 15.11
CA ILE A 71 4.86 -1.34 15.39
C ILE A 71 5.85 -0.29 14.93
N ALA A 72 5.37 0.65 14.11
CA ALA A 72 6.14 1.82 13.73
C ALA A 72 6.29 2.79 14.92
N THR A 73 7.51 3.28 15.12
CA THR A 73 7.86 4.29 16.12
C THR A 73 8.63 5.48 15.53
N TYR A 74 8.87 5.45 14.22
CA TYR A 74 9.47 6.54 13.46
C TYR A 74 8.42 7.56 13.03
N GLU A 75 8.89 8.74 12.61
CA GLU A 75 8.03 9.79 12.10
C GLU A 75 8.25 9.94 10.59
N VAL A 76 7.16 10.07 9.84
CA VAL A 76 7.20 10.46 8.43
C VAL A 76 7.04 11.99 8.39
N PRO A 77 7.86 12.72 7.62
CA PRO A 77 7.74 14.18 7.52
C PRO A 77 6.33 14.62 7.12
N ASP A 78 5.77 15.65 7.77
CA ASP A 78 4.43 16.18 7.44
C ASP A 78 4.25 16.48 5.94
N ARG A 79 5.31 16.93 5.27
CA ARG A 79 5.30 17.24 3.82
C ARG A 79 5.12 16.00 2.94
N GLN A 80 5.32 14.81 3.48
CA GLN A 80 5.09 13.51 2.84
C GLN A 80 3.71 12.92 3.19
N ILE A 81 2.90 13.58 4.02
CA ILE A 81 1.54 13.14 4.34
C ILE A 81 0.58 13.83 3.36
N PRO A 82 -0.10 13.09 2.45
CA PRO A 82 -1.07 13.69 1.55
C PRO A 82 -2.28 14.27 2.32
N GLU A 83 -2.94 15.26 1.74
CA GLU A 83 -4.15 15.84 2.36
C GLU A 83 -5.25 14.76 2.51
N GLY A 84 -5.84 14.66 3.71
CA GLY A 84 -6.89 13.68 4.02
C GLY A 84 -6.39 12.29 4.40
N TYR A 85 -5.09 12.03 4.30
CA TYR A 85 -4.50 10.75 4.65
C TYR A 85 -4.10 10.66 6.12
N VAL A 86 -4.36 9.51 6.73
CA VAL A 86 -4.01 9.21 8.12
C VAL A 86 -3.34 7.85 8.22
N PHE A 87 -2.46 7.68 9.20
CA PHE A 87 -1.90 6.36 9.47
C PHE A 87 -2.96 5.43 10.06
N GLU A 88 -2.79 4.13 9.80
CA GLU A 88 -3.49 3.10 10.54
C GLU A 88 -3.30 3.22 12.06
N ASN A 89 -4.32 2.77 12.81
CA ASN A 89 -4.27 2.71 14.26
C ASN A 89 -4.62 1.28 14.75
N PRO A 90 -3.65 0.53 15.31
CA PRO A 90 -2.24 0.91 15.52
C PRO A 90 -1.45 1.07 14.22
N ARG A 91 -0.33 1.82 14.26
CA ARG A 91 0.62 1.96 13.15
C ARG A 91 1.41 0.67 12.95
N LEU A 92 0.88 -0.22 12.13
CA LEU A 92 1.46 -1.53 11.86
C LEU A 92 2.51 -1.42 10.76
N ILE A 93 3.67 -2.03 10.97
CA ILE A 93 4.61 -2.38 9.90
C ILE A 93 4.19 -3.74 9.40
N VAL A 94 3.68 -3.83 8.17
CA VAL A 94 3.30 -5.08 7.51
C VAL A 94 4.51 -5.59 6.70
N PRO A 95 4.80 -6.90 6.71
CA PRO A 95 5.90 -7.47 5.93
C PRO A 95 5.82 -7.05 4.46
N GLU A 96 6.97 -6.74 3.87
CA GLU A 96 7.10 -6.25 2.49
C GLU A 96 6.36 -4.93 2.20
N MET A 97 5.70 -4.29 3.18
CA MET A 97 4.87 -3.10 2.94
C MET A 97 5.17 -1.92 3.89
N GLY A 98 5.75 -2.15 5.07
CA GLY A 98 5.85 -1.06 6.03
C GLY A 98 4.47 -0.64 6.58
N GLU A 99 4.31 0.63 6.94
CA GLU A 99 3.02 1.15 7.42
C GLU A 99 2.22 1.84 6.33
N HIS A 100 0.90 1.86 6.48
CA HIS A 100 0.01 2.48 5.50
C HIS A 100 -0.55 3.82 5.97
N LEU A 101 -0.66 4.74 5.01
CA LEU A 101 -1.51 5.91 5.08
C LEU A 101 -2.75 5.67 4.23
N LEU A 102 -3.92 5.89 4.82
CA LEU A 102 -5.24 5.64 4.24
C LEU A 102 -6.02 6.95 4.13
N ASP A 103 -6.77 7.13 3.04
CA ASP A 103 -7.73 8.24 2.91
C ASP A 103 -8.95 7.97 3.79
N GLU A 104 -9.05 8.66 4.94
CA GLU A 104 -10.16 8.47 5.88
C GLU A 104 -11.51 8.95 5.32
N THR A 105 -11.50 9.67 4.19
CA THR A 105 -12.70 10.14 3.50
C THR A 105 -13.23 9.15 2.47
N ALA A 106 -12.48 8.06 2.21
CA ALA A 106 -12.88 7.04 1.25
C ALA A 106 -14.18 6.34 1.66
N PRO A 107 -15.02 5.90 0.70
CA PRO A 107 -16.35 5.36 0.98
C PRO A 107 -16.38 4.22 2.01
N GLU A 108 -15.38 3.35 2.01
CA GLU A 108 -15.22 2.20 2.89
C GLU A 108 -15.03 2.56 4.38
N PHE A 109 -14.63 3.80 4.68
CA PHE A 109 -14.56 4.31 6.06
C PHE A 109 -15.86 5.00 6.51
N GLY A 110 -16.85 5.09 5.62
CA GLY A 110 -18.19 5.62 5.87
C GLY A 110 -19.30 4.58 5.68
N ASP A 111 -20.38 4.98 5.01
CA ASP A 111 -21.51 4.11 4.66
C ASP A 111 -21.37 3.50 3.25
N GLY A 112 -20.22 3.68 2.59
CA GLY A 112 -19.96 3.23 1.23
C GLY A 112 -19.32 1.83 1.17
N GLU A 113 -19.26 1.29 -0.04
CA GLU A 113 -18.63 0.00 -0.29
C GLU A 113 -17.17 0.18 -0.71
N PHE A 114 -16.30 -0.72 -0.25
CA PHE A 114 -14.95 -0.85 -0.80
C PHE A 114 -15.04 -1.39 -2.23
N THR A 115 -14.54 -0.60 -3.20
CA THR A 115 -14.51 -0.98 -4.63
C THR A 115 -13.11 -0.83 -5.21
N HIS A 116 -12.50 0.32 -5.00
CA HIS A 116 -11.12 0.60 -5.28
C HIS A 116 -10.65 1.72 -4.35
N THR A 117 -9.38 1.69 -3.94
CA THR A 117 -8.80 2.71 -3.07
C THR A 117 -7.33 2.95 -3.41
N TYR A 118 -6.77 4.05 -2.91
CA TYR A 118 -5.37 4.41 -3.12
C TYR A 118 -4.66 4.61 -1.79
N VAL A 119 -3.59 3.86 -1.58
CA VAL A 119 -2.84 3.79 -0.32
C VAL A 119 -1.41 4.23 -0.55
N TYR A 120 -0.82 4.88 0.45
CA TYR A 120 0.62 5.16 0.48
C TYR A 120 1.28 4.28 1.53
N GLY A 121 2.45 3.73 1.19
CA GLY A 121 3.29 2.99 2.12
C GLY A 121 4.46 3.82 2.60
N ALA A 122 4.81 3.69 3.88
CA ALA A 122 5.96 4.33 4.50
C ALA A 122 6.82 3.36 5.31
N TYR A 123 8.13 3.64 5.36
CA TYR A 123 9.08 2.85 6.14
C TYR A 123 10.31 3.65 6.53
N ASP A 124 10.89 3.36 7.70
CA ASP A 124 12.21 3.84 8.13
C ASP A 124 13.28 2.83 7.63
N PRO A 125 14.09 3.20 6.61
CA PRO A 125 15.10 2.31 6.04
C PRO A 125 16.28 2.02 7.00
N GLY A 126 16.39 2.77 8.09
CA GLY A 126 17.36 2.55 9.16
C GLY A 126 16.98 1.42 10.11
N ILE A 127 15.76 0.88 10.03
CA ILE A 127 15.34 -0.29 10.82
C ILE A 127 16.20 -1.51 10.46
N ASP A 128 16.68 -2.19 11.51
CA ASP A 128 17.23 -3.53 11.40
C ASP A 128 16.13 -4.56 11.74
N PRO A 129 15.55 -5.26 10.74
CA PRO A 129 14.43 -6.19 10.93
C PRO A 129 14.79 -7.39 11.82
N GLU A 130 16.08 -7.69 12.00
CA GLU A 130 16.54 -8.79 12.85
C GLU A 130 16.67 -8.38 14.33
N LYS A 131 16.49 -7.10 14.66
CA LYS A 131 16.77 -6.53 15.99
C LYS A 131 15.60 -5.70 16.55
N PRO A 132 14.53 -6.32 17.03
CA PRO A 132 13.47 -5.58 17.71
C PRO A 132 14.02 -4.93 19.00
N SER A 133 13.64 -3.66 19.24
CA SER A 133 13.97 -2.91 20.45
C SER A 133 13.07 -3.28 21.64
N GLY A 134 11.94 -3.94 21.38
CA GLY A 134 11.02 -4.40 22.41
C GLY A 134 9.74 -5.01 21.83
N THR A 135 8.70 -5.06 22.65
CA THR A 135 7.35 -5.47 22.24
C THR A 135 6.31 -4.47 22.73
N LYS A 136 5.15 -4.45 22.07
CA LYS A 136 3.99 -3.65 22.46
C LYS A 136 2.73 -4.49 22.34
N GLU A 137 1.88 -4.45 23.36
CA GLU A 137 0.54 -4.99 23.29
C GLU A 137 -0.34 -4.07 22.45
N VAL A 138 -1.02 -4.65 21.47
CA VAL A 138 -2.01 -3.98 20.61
C VAL A 138 -3.29 -4.78 20.56
N GLU A 139 -4.41 -4.08 20.58
CA GLU A 139 -5.72 -4.69 20.36
C GLU A 139 -5.98 -4.75 18.85
N MET A 140 -6.12 -5.96 18.31
CA MET A 140 -6.44 -6.19 16.91
C MET A 140 -7.57 -7.20 16.82
N GLN A 141 -8.63 -6.86 16.07
CA GLN A 141 -9.78 -7.75 15.86
C GLN A 141 -10.47 -8.24 17.16
N GLY A 142 -10.34 -7.50 18.26
CA GLY A 142 -10.90 -7.86 19.56
C GLY A 142 -10.04 -8.81 20.39
N GLU A 143 -8.79 -9.06 19.98
CA GLU A 143 -7.80 -9.82 20.72
C GLU A 143 -6.54 -8.98 20.97
N THR A 144 -5.91 -9.20 22.13
CA THR A 144 -4.62 -8.60 22.46
C THR A 144 -3.50 -9.39 21.78
N GLN A 145 -2.72 -8.71 20.95
CA GLN A 145 -1.52 -9.22 20.29
C GLN A 145 -0.28 -8.54 20.85
N GLU A 146 0.79 -9.30 21.12
CA GLU A 146 2.10 -8.73 21.42
C GLU A 146 2.93 -8.67 20.13
N LEU A 147 3.27 -7.46 19.67
CA LEU A 147 4.03 -7.24 18.43
C LEU A 147 5.40 -6.62 18.72
N PRO A 148 6.44 -6.98 17.94
CA PRO A 148 7.75 -6.35 18.06
C PRO A 148 7.70 -4.85 17.72
N VAL A 149 8.52 -4.09 18.44
CA VAL A 149 8.80 -2.68 18.16
C VAL A 149 10.17 -2.61 17.51
N PHE A 150 10.26 -1.96 16.36
CA PHE A 150 11.52 -1.74 15.64
C PHE A 150 11.89 -0.26 15.72
N GLU A 151 13.15 0.01 16.03
CA GLU A 151 13.70 1.37 15.99
C GLU A 151 14.77 1.42 14.89
N GLY A 152 14.65 2.37 13.98
CA GLY A 152 15.68 2.71 13.00
C GLY A 152 16.39 4.00 13.39
N ASP A 153 16.57 4.92 12.43
CA ASP A 153 17.05 6.27 12.71
C ASP A 153 15.92 7.25 13.07
N GLY A 154 14.66 6.81 12.96
CA GLY A 154 13.47 7.57 13.28
C GLY A 154 12.94 8.38 12.10
N GLU A 155 13.56 8.29 10.92
CA GLU A 155 13.20 9.04 9.72
C GLU A 155 12.47 8.14 8.71
N GLY A 156 11.15 8.04 8.88
CA GLY A 156 10.29 7.33 7.93
C GLY A 156 10.17 8.08 6.61
N GLN A 157 9.99 7.34 5.52
CA GLN A 157 9.77 7.90 4.20
C GLN A 157 8.76 7.09 3.40
N LEU A 158 8.02 7.76 2.51
CA LEU A 158 7.21 7.07 1.51
C LEU A 158 8.07 6.16 0.63
N HIS A 159 7.61 4.94 0.40
CA HIS A 159 8.36 3.95 -0.39
C HIS A 159 7.53 3.19 -1.43
N PHE A 160 6.19 3.37 -1.44
CA PHE A 160 5.32 2.91 -2.50
C PHE A 160 4.03 3.71 -2.56
N VAL A 161 3.35 3.55 -3.69
CA VAL A 161 1.93 3.83 -3.84
C VAL A 161 1.19 2.56 -4.25
N GLU A 162 -0.05 2.42 -3.83
CA GLU A 162 -0.81 1.20 -4.00
C GLU A 162 -2.23 1.51 -4.47
N ALA A 163 -2.64 0.87 -5.56
CA ALA A 163 -4.04 0.81 -5.92
C ALA A 163 -4.60 -0.54 -5.47
N MET A 164 -5.62 -0.53 -4.60
CA MET A 164 -6.39 -1.74 -4.30
C MET A 164 -7.64 -1.75 -5.16
N VAL A 165 -7.99 -2.89 -5.75
CA VAL A 165 -9.16 -3.02 -6.66
C VAL A 165 -9.89 -4.34 -6.41
N THR A 166 -11.17 -4.27 -6.09
CA THR A 166 -11.99 -5.46 -5.85
C THR A 166 -12.30 -6.22 -7.14
N ASN A 167 -12.47 -7.54 -7.01
CA ASN A 167 -12.83 -8.40 -8.14
C ASN A 167 -14.16 -7.96 -8.78
N GLU A 168 -15.14 -7.58 -7.94
CA GLU A 168 -16.46 -7.15 -8.41
C GLU A 168 -16.35 -5.85 -9.22
N PHE A 169 -15.61 -4.85 -8.72
CA PHE A 169 -15.40 -3.61 -9.44
C PHE A 169 -14.68 -3.87 -10.78
N MET A 170 -13.57 -4.62 -10.74
CA MET A 170 -12.75 -4.89 -11.92
C MET A 170 -13.53 -5.60 -13.05
N THR A 171 -14.39 -6.56 -12.70
CA THR A 171 -15.17 -7.34 -13.67
C THR A 171 -16.49 -6.70 -14.08
N GLY A 172 -17.00 -5.76 -13.26
CA GLY A 172 -18.25 -5.03 -13.51
C GLY A 172 -18.10 -3.77 -14.35
N LEU A 173 -16.87 -3.31 -14.63
CA LEU A 173 -16.60 -2.08 -15.38
C LEU A 173 -17.12 -2.13 -16.82
N GLY A 174 -17.97 -1.15 -17.17
CA GLY A 174 -18.41 -0.92 -18.56
C GLY A 174 -17.52 0.04 -19.35
N GLU A 175 -16.82 0.92 -18.65
CA GLU A 175 -15.86 1.91 -19.19
C GLU A 175 -14.75 2.15 -18.17
N GLY A 176 -13.67 2.83 -18.58
CA GLY A 176 -12.56 3.12 -17.67
C GLY A 176 -12.93 4.17 -16.62
N VAL A 177 -12.49 3.95 -15.39
CA VAL A 177 -12.60 4.90 -14.29
C VAL A 177 -11.22 5.43 -13.95
N THR A 178 -11.07 6.75 -13.96
CA THR A 178 -9.86 7.45 -13.51
C THR A 178 -10.20 8.22 -12.24
N THR A 179 -9.34 8.09 -11.24
CA THR A 179 -9.48 8.72 -9.93
C THR A 179 -8.25 9.59 -9.67
N ASP A 180 -8.47 10.87 -9.39
CA ASP A 180 -7.41 11.77 -8.93
C ASP A 180 -6.95 11.35 -7.53
N VAL A 181 -5.65 11.41 -7.25
CA VAL A 181 -5.10 11.09 -5.93
C VAL A 181 -4.62 12.34 -5.23
N ALA A 182 -4.91 12.45 -3.93
CA ALA A 182 -4.26 13.46 -3.11
C ALA A 182 -2.76 13.12 -3.05
N THR A 183 -1.92 14.12 -3.32
CA THR A 183 -0.46 13.96 -3.34
C THR A 183 0.17 14.70 -2.16
N PRO A 184 1.32 14.23 -1.67
CA PRO A 184 2.08 14.95 -0.67
C PRO A 184 2.71 16.23 -1.26
N GLU A 185 3.12 17.16 -0.40
CA GLU A 185 3.85 18.36 -0.82
C GLU A 185 5.27 18.05 -1.34
N ALA A 186 5.86 16.94 -0.89
CA ALA A 186 7.16 16.45 -1.29
C ALA A 186 7.20 14.91 -1.18
N PHE A 187 7.98 14.27 -2.04
CA PHE A 187 8.32 12.85 -1.93
C PHE A 187 9.71 12.68 -1.30
N GLN A 188 10.12 11.45 -1.04
CA GLN A 188 11.45 11.14 -0.52
C GLN A 188 12.59 11.64 -1.42
N THR A 189 12.37 11.64 -2.74
CA THR A 189 13.32 12.14 -3.76
C THR A 189 12.58 13.06 -4.73
N GLU A 190 13.26 14.09 -5.25
CA GLU A 190 12.71 14.89 -6.35
C GLU A 190 12.47 14.01 -7.59
N GLY A 191 11.31 14.17 -8.23
CA GLY A 191 11.00 13.39 -9.42
C GLY A 191 9.56 13.57 -9.90
N HIS A 192 9.12 12.69 -10.80
CA HIS A 192 7.74 12.68 -11.29
C HIS A 192 6.93 11.56 -10.63
N TYR A 193 5.79 11.91 -10.03
CA TYR A 193 4.95 10.99 -9.27
C TYR A 193 3.49 11.08 -9.76
N PRO A 194 2.72 9.98 -9.66
CA PRO A 194 1.36 9.95 -10.17
C PRO A 194 0.44 10.87 -9.39
N THR A 195 -0.47 11.54 -10.10
CA THR A 195 -1.56 12.34 -9.50
C THR A 195 -2.93 11.73 -9.79
N ALA A 196 -2.97 10.57 -10.45
CA ALA A 196 -4.17 9.78 -10.66
C ALA A 196 -3.84 8.30 -10.82
N TYR A 197 -4.86 7.45 -10.73
CA TYR A 197 -4.81 6.06 -11.20
C TYR A 197 -6.08 5.72 -11.97
N SER A 198 -6.03 4.69 -12.82
CA SER A 198 -7.17 4.22 -13.58
C SER A 198 -7.37 2.71 -13.49
N VAL A 199 -8.62 2.29 -13.60
CA VAL A 199 -9.01 0.90 -13.85
C VAL A 199 -9.83 0.89 -15.14
N THR A 200 -9.27 0.31 -16.19
CA THR A 200 -9.85 0.34 -17.54
C THR A 200 -10.12 -1.08 -18.05
N PRO A 201 -11.36 -1.44 -18.41
CA PRO A 201 -11.65 -2.77 -18.97
C PRO A 201 -10.93 -2.98 -20.31
N ASN A 202 -10.48 -4.20 -20.55
CA ASN A 202 -9.81 -4.62 -21.79
C ASN A 202 -10.33 -5.99 -22.26
N GLU A 203 -9.84 -6.49 -23.41
CA GLU A 203 -10.35 -7.75 -24.01
C GLU A 203 -10.21 -8.99 -23.12
N SER A 204 -9.35 -8.96 -22.10
CA SER A 204 -9.03 -10.10 -21.24
C SER A 204 -9.29 -9.86 -19.74
N GLY A 205 -9.87 -8.71 -19.36
CA GLY A 205 -10.07 -8.31 -17.97
C GLY A 205 -10.03 -6.80 -17.83
N ALA A 206 -9.07 -6.29 -17.05
CA ALA A 206 -8.84 -4.86 -16.88
C ALA A 206 -7.34 -4.53 -16.86
N THR A 207 -7.03 -3.26 -17.06
CA THR A 207 -5.72 -2.64 -16.86
C THR A 207 -5.83 -1.72 -15.66
N VAL A 208 -4.90 -1.85 -14.71
CA VAL A 208 -4.71 -0.90 -13.62
C VAL A 208 -3.43 -0.11 -13.91
N SER A 209 -3.51 1.22 -13.89
CA SER A 209 -2.40 2.13 -14.19
C SER A 209 -2.32 3.27 -13.19
N ILE A 210 -1.11 3.66 -12.81
CA ILE A 210 -0.82 4.97 -12.23
C ILE A 210 -0.54 5.96 -13.37
N GLU A 211 -1.09 7.17 -13.28
CA GLU A 211 -1.14 8.14 -14.37
C GLU A 211 -0.99 9.59 -13.86
N GLY A 212 -1.02 10.55 -14.77
CA GLY A 212 -1.01 11.97 -14.40
C GLY A 212 0.31 12.46 -13.81
N PHE A 213 1.44 11.89 -14.20
CA PHE A 213 2.73 12.19 -13.59
C PHE A 213 3.09 13.69 -13.61
N GLU A 214 3.29 14.27 -12.42
CA GLU A 214 3.72 15.65 -12.21
C GLU A 214 5.04 15.72 -11.42
N ALA A 215 5.76 16.83 -11.52
CA ALA A 215 7.03 17.03 -10.84
C ALA A 215 6.82 17.47 -9.38
N PHE A 216 7.47 16.78 -8.44
CA PHE A 216 7.44 17.07 -7.02
C PHE A 216 8.86 17.23 -6.45
N PRO A 217 9.04 18.09 -5.43
CA PRO A 217 10.32 18.21 -4.73
C PRO A 217 10.59 16.98 -3.86
N GLY A 218 11.87 16.76 -3.55
CA GLY A 218 12.29 15.82 -2.52
C GLY A 218 12.21 16.43 -1.11
N THR A 219 12.23 15.60 -0.06
CA THR A 219 12.31 16.06 1.34
C THR A 219 13.71 16.43 1.80
N ALA A 220 14.76 15.98 1.11
CA ALA A 220 16.11 16.45 1.36
C ALA A 220 16.29 17.87 0.78
N GLU A 221 16.64 18.84 1.63
CA GLU A 221 17.10 20.18 1.22
C GLU A 221 18.60 20.22 0.91
#